data_AF-A0A7S4LA59-F1
#
_entry.id   AF-A0A7S4LA59-F1
#
_cell.length_a   1.000
_cell.length_b   1.000
_cell.length_c   1.000
_cell.angle_alpha   90.00
_cell.angle_beta   90.00
_cell.angle_gamma   90.00
#
_symmetry.space_group_name_H-M   'P 1'
#
loop_
_entity.id
_entity.type
_entity.pdbx_description
1 polymer ?
#
loop_
_entity_poly.entity_id
_entity_poly.type
_entity_poly.pdbx_seq_one_letter_code
_entity_poly.pdbx_strand_id
1 'polypeptide(L)'
;KEEKKEEKKEDEITEEILDKLNSVAYIVSNEVLEWDLKKTMDKIQERKRKKENFDELEDRKQQLELKMQLLVVQIQTEQLSFEAYTAMVQKKIDEERVWANKLVKTHKDEARLALTRARLMENELAAEDEE
;
A
#
# COMPACT_ATOMS: atom_id res chain seq x y z
N LYS A 1 16.97 -17.59 27.15
CA LYS A 1 16.24 -18.49 26.22
C LYS A 1 14.88 -17.89 25.81
N GLU A 2 14.22 -17.13 26.70
CA GLU A 2 12.99 -16.39 26.36
C GLU A 2 13.26 -15.15 25.51
N GLU A 3 14.27 -14.32 25.83
CA GLU A 3 14.64 -13.14 25.01
C GLU A 3 14.92 -13.50 23.54
N LYS A 4 15.73 -14.55 23.28
CA LYS A 4 15.99 -15.05 21.91
C LYS A 4 14.75 -15.59 21.17
N LYS A 5 13.68 -15.92 21.89
CA LYS A 5 12.43 -16.42 21.31
C LYS A 5 11.47 -15.27 21.01
N GLU A 6 11.57 -14.16 21.75
CA GLU A 6 10.82 -12.93 21.50
C GLU A 6 11.43 -12.14 20.34
N GLU A 7 12.75 -11.96 20.31
CA GLU A 7 13.46 -11.31 19.19
C GLU A 7 13.15 -11.98 17.85
N LYS A 8 13.23 -13.32 17.79
CA LYS A 8 12.93 -14.07 16.57
C LYS A 8 11.48 -13.87 16.09
N LYS A 9 10.53 -13.73 17.01
CA LYS A 9 9.13 -13.47 16.65
C LYS A 9 8.92 -12.04 16.15
N GLU A 10 9.61 -11.07 16.73
CA GLU A 10 9.56 -9.68 16.28
C GLU A 10 10.16 -9.53 14.88
N ASP A 11 11.24 -10.26 14.58
CA ASP A 11 11.84 -10.31 13.24
C ASP A 11 10.87 -10.92 12.21
N GLU A 12 10.27 -12.07 12.49
CA GLU A 12 9.28 -12.72 11.61
C GLU A 12 8.08 -11.81 11.30
N ILE A 13 7.58 -11.08 12.31
CA ILE A 13 6.48 -10.11 12.12
C ILE A 13 6.93 -8.93 11.26
N THR A 14 8.17 -8.48 11.40
CA THR A 14 8.71 -7.36 10.65
C THR A 14 8.84 -7.72 9.16
N GLU A 15 9.38 -8.89 8.85
CA GLU A 15 9.46 -9.41 7.47
C GLU A 15 8.06 -9.52 6.84
N GLU A 16 7.08 -10.06 7.56
CA GLU A 16 5.70 -10.15 7.07
C GLU A 16 5.11 -8.77 6.73
N ILE A 17 5.39 -7.75 7.55
CA ILE A 17 4.92 -6.38 7.28
C ILE A 17 5.60 -5.81 6.02
N LEU A 18 6.90 -6.03 5.85
CA LEU A 18 7.66 -5.55 4.69
C LEU A 18 7.14 -6.18 3.39
N ASP A 19 6.87 -7.48 3.40
CA ASP A 19 6.30 -8.19 2.25
C ASP A 19 4.93 -7.61 1.86
N LYS A 20 4.07 -7.36 2.85
CA LYS A 20 2.75 -6.76 2.63
C LYS A 20 2.84 -5.33 2.13
N LEU A 21 3.76 -4.52 2.67
CA LEU A 21 3.96 -3.14 2.22
C LEU A 21 4.41 -3.06 0.75
N ASN A 22 5.28 -3.99 0.33
CA ASN A 22 5.80 -4.02 -1.03
C ASN A 22 4.83 -4.63 -2.06
N SER A 23 3.86 -5.41 -1.59
CA SER A 23 2.89 -6.10 -2.45
C SER A 23 1.71 -5.22 -2.87
N VAL A 24 1.48 -5.12 -4.18
CA VAL A 24 0.28 -4.45 -4.75
C VAL A 24 -1.00 -5.13 -4.27
N ALA A 25 -0.97 -6.44 -4.00
CA ALA A 25 -2.13 -7.21 -3.55
C ALA A 25 -2.71 -6.72 -2.21
N TYR A 26 -1.93 -6.01 -1.39
CA TYR A 26 -2.37 -5.50 -0.07
C TYR A 26 -2.82 -4.03 -0.08
N ILE A 27 -2.73 -3.33 -1.22
CA ILE A 27 -3.25 -1.97 -1.37
C ILE A 27 -4.76 -2.02 -1.61
N VAL A 28 -5.58 -1.40 -0.76
CA VAL A 28 -7.05 -1.48 -0.93
C VAL A 28 -7.69 -0.18 -1.40
N SER A 29 -6.99 0.93 -1.30
CA SER A 29 -7.51 2.28 -1.58
C SER A 29 -7.17 2.75 -2.99
N ASN A 30 -8.12 3.42 -3.65
CA ASN A 30 -7.93 3.99 -4.97
C ASN A 30 -6.87 5.10 -4.95
N GLU A 31 -6.94 6.02 -3.99
CA GLU A 31 -5.96 7.12 -3.85
C GLU A 31 -4.53 6.60 -3.68
N VAL A 32 -4.35 5.52 -2.90
CA VAL A 32 -3.03 4.88 -2.75
C VAL A 32 -2.57 4.21 -4.04
N LEU A 33 -3.47 3.56 -4.78
CA LEU A 33 -3.14 2.94 -6.07
C LEU A 33 -2.70 3.99 -7.09
N GLU A 34 -3.42 5.11 -7.19
CA GLU A 34 -3.10 6.21 -8.10
C GLU A 34 -1.76 6.86 -7.76
N TRP A 35 -1.52 7.12 -6.47
CA TRP A 35 -0.27 7.66 -5.99
C TRP A 35 0.92 6.75 -6.31
N ASP A 36 0.79 5.43 -6.08
CA ASP A 36 1.86 4.46 -6.33
C ASP A 36 2.09 4.26 -7.83
N LEU A 37 1.02 4.30 -8.64
CA LEU A 37 1.11 4.24 -10.10
C LEU A 37 1.91 5.44 -10.63
N LYS A 38 1.58 6.66 -10.19
CA LYS A 38 2.32 7.87 -10.56
C LYS A 38 3.80 7.78 -10.18
N LYS A 39 4.08 7.37 -8.93
CA LYS A 39 5.46 7.18 -8.44
C LYS A 39 6.22 6.12 -9.26
N THR A 40 5.55 5.04 -9.63
CA THR A 40 6.12 3.96 -10.45
C THR A 40 6.42 4.46 -11.86
N MET A 41 5.50 5.21 -12.47
CA MET A 41 5.72 5.83 -13.79
C MET A 41 6.88 6.82 -13.78
N ASP A 42 7.00 7.66 -12.75
CA ASP A 42 8.12 8.60 -12.60
C ASP A 42 9.46 7.86 -12.53
N LYS A 43 9.52 6.76 -11.77
CA LYS A 43 10.72 5.90 -11.70
C LYS A 43 11.03 5.24 -13.04
N ILE A 44 10.03 4.75 -13.78
CA ILE A 44 10.24 4.21 -15.13
C ILE A 44 10.87 5.27 -16.03
N GLN A 45 10.35 6.51 -16.01
CA GLN A 45 10.90 7.61 -16.79
C GLN A 45 12.33 7.96 -16.39
N GLU A 46 12.66 7.89 -15.10
CA GLU A 46 14.03 8.09 -14.60
C GLU A 46 14.98 6.99 -15.12
N ARG A 47 14.59 5.71 -15.00
CA ARG A 47 15.38 4.56 -15.47
C ARG A 47 15.58 4.59 -16.98
N LYS A 48 14.53 4.95 -17.74
CA LYS A 48 14.60 5.14 -19.21
C LYS A 48 15.64 6.18 -19.59
N ARG A 49 15.71 7.32 -18.88
CA ARG A 49 16.75 8.35 -19.12
C ARG A 49 18.16 7.86 -18.80
N LYS A 50 18.30 7.04 -17.75
CA LYS A 50 19.57 6.44 -17.34
C LYS A 50 19.97 5.20 -18.17
N LYS A 51 19.12 4.73 -19.08
CA LYS A 51 19.27 3.48 -19.84
C LYS A 51 19.44 2.26 -18.92
N GLU A 52 18.78 2.28 -17.77
CA GLU A 52 18.74 1.17 -16.82
C GLU A 52 17.55 0.26 -17.11
N ASN A 53 17.64 -1.01 -16.70
CA ASN A 53 16.51 -1.94 -16.76
C ASN A 53 15.37 -1.41 -15.85
N PHE A 54 14.14 -1.53 -16.33
CA PHE A 54 12.91 -1.12 -15.62
C PHE A 54 11.80 -2.16 -15.72
N ASP A 55 12.11 -3.41 -16.06
CA ASP A 55 11.11 -4.45 -16.32
C ASP A 55 10.23 -4.71 -15.09
N GLU A 56 10.85 -4.81 -13.90
CA GLU A 56 10.13 -4.95 -12.62
C GLU A 56 9.19 -3.77 -12.32
N LEU A 57 9.55 -2.56 -12.79
CA LEU A 57 8.70 -1.38 -12.62
C LEU A 57 7.52 -1.40 -13.61
N GLU A 58 7.73 -1.90 -14.83
CA GLU A 58 6.64 -2.10 -15.80
C GLU A 58 5.68 -3.20 -15.33
N ASP A 59 6.18 -4.30 -14.76
CA ASP A 59 5.35 -5.32 -14.13
C ASP A 59 4.53 -4.75 -12.97
N ARG A 60 5.16 -3.97 -12.08
CA ARG A 60 4.45 -3.27 -10.99
C ARG A 60 3.37 -2.33 -11.53
N LYS A 61 3.67 -1.56 -12.58
CA LYS A 61 2.73 -0.65 -13.24
C LYS A 61 1.49 -1.42 -13.71
N GLN A 62 1.68 -2.53 -14.41
CA GLN A 62 0.59 -3.37 -14.89
C GLN A 62 -0.25 -3.95 -13.75
N GLN A 63 0.39 -4.39 -12.67
CA GLN A 63 -0.32 -4.87 -11.47
C GLN A 63 -1.19 -3.79 -10.82
N LEU A 64 -0.68 -2.56 -10.72
CA LEU A 64 -1.43 -1.42 -10.18
C LEU A 64 -2.63 -1.08 -11.08
N GLU A 65 -2.43 -0.99 -12.40
CA GLU A 65 -3.48 -0.69 -13.37
C GLU A 65 -4.59 -1.75 -13.35
N LEU A 66 -4.22 -3.03 -13.35
CA LEU A 66 -5.18 -4.14 -13.26
C LEU A 66 -5.98 -4.08 -11.95
N LYS A 67 -5.31 -3.76 -10.84
CA LYS A 67 -5.96 -3.71 -9.54
C LYS A 67 -6.97 -2.57 -9.44
N MET A 68 -6.65 -1.39 -9.98
CA MET A 68 -7.61 -0.29 -10.08
C MET A 68 -8.83 -0.68 -10.93
N GLN A 69 -8.62 -1.31 -12.09
CA GLN A 69 -9.71 -1.79 -12.94
C GLN A 69 -10.59 -2.81 -12.21
N LEU A 70 -9.98 -3.74 -11.46
CA LEU A 70 -10.73 -4.73 -10.69
C LEU A 70 -11.58 -4.06 -9.60
N LEU A 71 -11.05 -3.07 -8.88
CA LEU A 71 -11.80 -2.34 -7.86
C LEU A 71 -13.03 -1.65 -8.45
N VAL A 72 -12.86 -0.97 -9.60
CA VAL A 72 -13.98 -0.33 -10.33
C VAL A 72 -15.04 -1.35 -10.72
N VAL A 73 -14.63 -2.50 -11.28
CA VAL A 73 -15.56 -3.57 -11.67
C VAL A 73 -16.29 -4.14 -10.46
N GLN A 74 -15.61 -4.36 -9.34
CA GLN A 74 -16.22 -4.88 -8.11
C GLN A 74 -17.30 -3.94 -7.58
N ILE A 75 -17.06 -2.63 -7.64
CA ILE A 75 -18.05 -1.62 -7.25
C ILE A 75 -19.22 -1.58 -8.23
N GLN A 76 -18.95 -1.52 -9.55
CA GLN A 76 -19.99 -1.44 -10.59
C GLN A 76 -20.89 -2.68 -10.65
N THR A 77 -20.35 -3.85 -10.29
CA THR A 77 -21.09 -5.12 -10.27
C THR A 77 -21.71 -5.42 -8.90
N GLU A 78 -21.66 -4.47 -7.96
CA GLU A 78 -22.13 -4.61 -6.57
C GLU A 78 -21.48 -5.78 -5.80
N GLN A 79 -20.38 -6.34 -6.31
CA GLN A 79 -19.56 -7.33 -5.60
C GLN A 79 -18.85 -6.72 -4.39
N LEU A 80 -18.59 -5.41 -4.44
CA LEU A 80 -18.12 -4.61 -3.33
C LEU A 80 -19.04 -3.40 -3.19
N SER A 81 -19.88 -3.41 -2.16
CA SER A 81 -20.68 -2.23 -1.85
C SER A 81 -19.77 -1.08 -1.42
N PHE A 82 -20.24 0.14 -1.62
CA PHE A 82 -19.51 1.32 -1.19
C PHE A 82 -19.24 1.34 0.33
N GLU A 83 -20.22 0.95 1.14
CA GLU A 83 -20.04 0.81 2.60
C GLU A 83 -18.97 -0.26 2.96
N ALA A 84 -18.94 -1.37 2.24
CA ALA A 84 -17.92 -2.39 2.46
C ALA A 84 -16.53 -1.91 2.02
N TYR A 85 -16.46 -1.08 0.97
CA TYR A 85 -15.24 -0.44 0.52
C TYR A 85 -14.68 0.52 1.58
N THR A 86 -15.49 1.47 2.06
CA THR A 86 -15.05 2.44 3.07
C THR A 86 -14.64 1.75 4.38
N ALA A 87 -15.37 0.72 4.82
CA ALA A 87 -14.99 -0.09 5.97
C ALA A 87 -13.64 -0.81 5.77
N MET A 88 -13.36 -1.30 4.55
CA MET A 88 -12.09 -1.92 4.21
C MET A 88 -10.94 -0.89 4.22
N VAL A 89 -11.15 0.30 3.67
CA VAL A 89 -10.19 1.41 3.70
C VAL A 89 -9.92 1.85 5.13
N GLN A 90 -10.95 2.03 5.96
CA GLN A 90 -10.79 2.39 7.37
C GLN A 90 -9.98 1.36 8.15
N LYS A 91 -10.27 0.07 7.96
CA LYS A 91 -9.49 -1.01 8.57
C LYS A 91 -8.03 -0.95 8.11
N LYS A 92 -7.78 -0.64 6.84
CA LYS A 92 -6.42 -0.52 6.30
C LYS A 92 -5.65 0.65 6.89
N ILE A 93 -6.30 1.79 7.13
CA ILE A 93 -5.68 2.94 7.82
C ILE A 93 -5.13 2.51 9.18
N ASP A 94 -5.92 1.79 9.96
CA ASP A 94 -5.51 1.33 11.29
C ASP A 94 -4.34 0.33 11.20
N GLU A 95 -4.37 -0.58 10.24
CA GLU A 95 -3.27 -1.51 9.98
C GLU A 95 -1.97 -0.78 9.60
N GLU A 96 -2.02 0.19 8.68
CA GLU A 96 -0.85 0.97 8.25
C GLU A 96 -0.25 1.77 9.42
N ARG A 97 -1.08 2.33 10.30
CA ARG A 97 -0.62 3.00 11.53
C ARG A 97 0.09 2.03 12.48
N VAL A 98 -0.43 0.82 12.64
CA VAL A 98 0.23 -0.23 13.44
C VAL A 98 1.56 -0.64 12.81
N TRP A 99 1.61 -0.81 11.49
CA TRP A 99 2.84 -1.15 10.77
C TRP A 99 3.90 -0.05 10.92
N ALA A 100 3.51 1.20 10.76
CA ALA A 100 4.42 2.34 10.95
C ALA A 100 5.07 2.34 12.35
N ASN A 101 4.27 2.11 13.40
CA ASN A 101 4.78 2.06 14.77
C ASN A 101 5.76 0.90 15.01
N LYS A 102 5.53 -0.25 14.38
CA LYS A 102 6.44 -1.40 14.47
C LYS A 102 7.75 -1.16 13.71
N LEU A 103 7.69 -0.48 12.57
CA LEU A 103 8.84 -0.24 11.70
C LEU A 103 9.68 0.99 12.08
N VAL A 104 9.15 1.94 12.86
CA VAL A 104 9.79 3.25 13.11
C VAL A 104 11.23 3.19 13.62
N LYS A 105 11.59 2.11 14.33
CA LYS A 105 12.93 1.93 14.91
C LYS A 105 13.94 1.31 13.94
N THR A 106 13.48 0.42 13.05
CA THR A 106 14.35 -0.46 12.24
C THR A 106 14.26 -0.16 10.74
N HIS A 107 13.12 0.32 10.25
CA HIS A 107 12.78 0.48 8.83
C HIS A 107 12.04 1.82 8.62
N LYS A 108 12.80 2.92 8.73
CA LYS A 108 12.24 4.28 8.78
C LYS A 108 11.51 4.70 7.51
N ASP A 109 12.00 4.28 6.34
CA ASP A 109 11.40 4.67 5.07
C ASP A 109 10.10 3.91 4.82
N GLU A 110 10.02 2.64 5.24
CA GLU A 110 8.83 1.81 5.21
C GLU A 110 7.80 2.27 6.24
N ALA A 111 8.23 2.72 7.43
CA ALA A 111 7.35 3.38 8.39
C ALA A 111 6.75 4.67 7.80
N ARG A 112 7.55 5.49 7.10
CA ARG A 112 7.07 6.70 6.42
C ARG A 112 6.11 6.35 5.28
N LEU A 113 6.40 5.30 4.52
CA LEU A 113 5.51 4.80 3.46
C LEU A 113 4.14 4.43 4.05
N ALA A 114 4.12 3.64 5.12
CA ALA A 114 2.88 3.23 5.79
C ALA A 114 2.05 4.45 6.26
N LEU A 115 2.69 5.43 6.91
CA LEU A 115 2.01 6.68 7.30
C LEU A 115 1.51 7.49 6.10
N THR A 116 2.26 7.52 5.00
CA THR A 116 1.83 8.21 3.77
C THR A 116 0.57 7.57 3.22
N ARG A 117 0.52 6.22 3.18
CA ARG A 117 -0.67 5.47 2.75
C ARG A 117 -1.86 5.73 3.65
N ALA A 118 -1.67 5.68 4.97
CA ALA A 118 -2.71 6.00 5.94
C ALA A 118 -3.32 7.39 5.68
N ARG A 119 -2.48 8.40 5.46
CA ARG A 119 -2.94 9.76 5.18
C ARG A 119 -3.70 9.90 3.86
N LEU A 120 -3.26 9.21 2.81
CA LEU A 120 -3.98 9.21 1.53
C LEU A 120 -5.37 8.60 1.69
N MET A 121 -5.47 7.48 2.40
CA MET A 121 -6.75 6.83 2.70
C MET A 121 -7.65 7.66 3.60
N GLU A 122 -7.09 8.38 4.58
CA GLU A 122 -7.86 9.32 5.42
C GLU A 122 -8.45 10.45 4.57
N ASN A 123 -7.68 10.99 3.63
CA ASN A 123 -8.18 12.01 2.70
C ASN A 123 -9.26 11.46 1.77
N GLU A 124 -9.12 10.21 1.31
CA GLU A 124 -10.11 9.54 0.48
C GLU A 124 -11.47 9.47 1.19
N LEU A 125 -11.50 8.99 2.44
CA LEU A 125 -12.72 8.91 3.23
C LEU A 125 -13.28 10.30 3.58
N ALA A 126 -12.42 11.29 3.84
CA ALA A 126 -12.87 12.65 4.18
C ALA A 126 -13.48 13.39 2.98
N ALA A 127 -12.98 13.15 1.76
CA ALA A 127 -13.53 13.74 0.55
C ALA A 127 -14.94 13.20 0.25
N GLU A 128 -15.23 11.96 0.66
CA GLU A 128 -16.54 11.32 0.48
C GLU A 128 -17.58 11.82 1.49
N ASP A 129 -17.18 12.23 2.70
CA ASP A 129 -18.10 12.79 3.70
C ASP A 129 -18.60 14.21 3.34
N GLU A 130 -17.98 14.88 2.36
CA GLU A 130 -18.33 16.24 1.91
C GLU A 130 -19.23 16.28 0.65
N GLU A 131 -19.56 15.13 0.03
CA GLU A 131 -20.50 15.00 -1.10
C GLU A 131 -21.92 14.55 -0.68
#